data_AF-A6G887-F1
#
_entry.id   AF-A6G887-F1
#
_cell.length_a   1.000
_cell.length_b   1.000
_cell.length_c   1.000
_cell.angle_alpha   90.00
_cell.angle_beta   90.00
_cell.angle_gamma   90.00
#
_symmetry.space_group_name_H-M   'P 1'
#
loop_
_entity.id
_entity.type
_entity.pdbx_description
1 polymer ?
#
loop_
_entity_poly.entity_id
_entity_poly.type
_entity_poly.pdbx_seq_one_letter_code
_entity_poly.pdbx_strand_id
1 'polypeptide(L)'
;MELRSKVVQGFLAAAVGMGLLVGASDSQATNYRYLCTSVQGACDYTGPNAPVLRADVCYNAASGVSTLKGSGACTGGETPYYVEHGEVIDPMNSQVASYVALNDACDQGYCSAGSSNGVEEALCCDGDGNCTQHVGGTCTGEIVFCADWTGTECSDGSN
;
A
#
# COMPACT_ATOMS: atom_id res chain seq x y z
N MET A 1 -21.11 -55.55 38.44
CA MET A 1 -20.06 -55.97 39.39
C MET A 1 -18.93 -56.50 38.53
N GLU A 2 -18.07 -55.61 38.01
CA GLU A 2 -16.73 -55.27 38.54
C GLU A 2 -15.79 -56.51 38.58
N LEU A 3 -14.53 -56.53 38.13
CA LEU A 3 -13.43 -55.58 38.34
C LEU A 3 -12.26 -55.87 37.35
N ARG A 4 -11.69 -54.79 36.79
CA ARG A 4 -10.23 -54.43 36.68
C ARG A 4 -9.26 -55.38 35.95
N SER A 5 -8.70 -54.99 34.80
CA SER A 5 -7.59 -54.02 34.57
C SER A 5 -6.18 -54.54 34.91
N LYS A 6 -5.36 -54.77 33.87
CA LYS A 6 -3.88 -54.72 33.80
C LYS A 6 -3.53 -54.32 32.36
N VAL A 7 -3.22 -53.07 32.00
CA VAL A 7 -2.00 -52.26 32.25
C VAL A 7 -0.77 -52.76 31.46
N VAL A 8 -0.56 -52.08 30.31
CA VAL A 8 0.70 -51.44 29.82
C VAL A 8 1.72 -52.29 29.01
N GLN A 9 2.32 -51.57 28.04
CA GLN A 9 3.48 -51.84 27.17
C GLN A 9 3.15 -52.43 25.79
N GLY A 10 3.50 -51.84 24.64
CA GLY A 10 4.21 -50.61 24.33
C GLY A 10 4.51 -50.52 22.83
N PHE A 11 4.56 -49.26 22.36
CA PHE A 11 5.43 -48.70 21.31
C PHE A 11 5.21 -48.98 19.80
N LEU A 12 5.14 -47.83 19.10
CA LEU A 12 5.73 -47.45 17.81
C LEU A 12 4.83 -47.38 16.55
N ALA A 13 4.49 -46.13 16.25
CA ALA A 13 4.76 -45.42 14.99
C ALA A 13 3.90 -45.71 13.75
N ALA A 14 3.06 -44.73 13.40
CA ALA A 14 3.07 -44.13 12.07
C ALA A 14 2.54 -42.70 12.16
N ALA A 15 3.45 -41.73 12.04
CA ALA A 15 3.12 -40.33 11.82
C ALA A 15 2.48 -40.19 10.43
N VAL A 16 1.21 -39.79 10.39
CA VAL A 16 0.61 -39.21 9.18
C VAL A 16 0.35 -37.75 9.52
N GLY A 17 1.33 -36.91 9.16
CA GLY A 17 1.18 -35.47 9.15
C GLY A 17 0.15 -35.10 8.09
N MET A 18 -1.05 -34.71 8.52
CA MET A 18 -1.95 -33.94 7.68
C MET A 18 -1.48 -32.50 7.74
N GLY A 19 -0.68 -32.12 6.75
CA GLY A 19 -0.14 -30.78 6.60
C GLY A 19 -1.24 -29.72 6.58
N LEU A 20 -0.92 -28.58 7.18
CA LEU A 20 -1.60 -27.32 7.00
C LEU A 20 -1.87 -27.09 5.51
N LEU A 21 -3.14 -27.18 5.10
CA LEU A 21 -3.58 -26.50 3.90
C LEU A 21 -3.56 -25.02 4.24
N VAL A 22 -2.43 -24.39 3.92
CA VAL A 22 -2.34 -22.96 3.65
C VAL A 22 -3.50 -22.66 2.70
N GLY A 23 -4.52 -21.97 3.22
CA GLY A 23 -5.54 -21.37 2.38
C GLY A 23 -4.80 -20.59 1.31
N ALA A 24 -4.99 -21.00 0.05
CA ALA A 24 -4.61 -20.20 -1.09
C ALA A 24 -5.08 -18.78 -0.79
N SER A 25 -4.17 -17.82 -0.90
CA SER A 25 -4.51 -16.40 -0.82
C SER A 25 -5.64 -16.19 -1.81
N ASP A 26 -6.86 -16.06 -1.31
CA ASP A 26 -8.00 -15.71 -2.15
C ASP A 26 -7.56 -14.44 -2.86
N SER A 27 -7.54 -14.52 -4.20
CA SER A 27 -7.62 -13.31 -5.00
C SER A 27 -8.92 -12.66 -4.56
N GLN A 28 -8.85 -11.73 -3.60
CA GLN A 28 -9.99 -10.91 -3.25
C GLN A 28 -10.23 -10.08 -4.50
N ALA A 29 -11.11 -10.59 -5.37
CA ALA A 29 -11.77 -9.80 -6.37
C ALA A 29 -12.46 -8.70 -5.58
N THR A 30 -11.78 -7.56 -5.44
CA THR A 30 -12.37 -6.42 -4.78
C THR A 30 -13.56 -5.98 -5.65
N ASN A 31 -14.71 -5.85 -5.01
CA ASN A 31 -15.92 -5.36 -5.67
C ASN A 31 -16.00 -3.83 -5.59
N TYR A 32 -14.97 -3.18 -5.04
CA TYR A 32 -14.93 -1.76 -4.80
C TYR A 32 -13.98 -1.06 -5.75
N ARG A 33 -14.23 0.23 -5.98
CA ARG A 33 -13.37 1.06 -6.82
C ARG A 33 -12.07 1.38 -6.07
N TYR A 34 -11.00 1.63 -6.81
CA TYR A 34 -9.73 2.08 -6.23
C TYR A 34 -9.89 3.49 -5.65
N LEU A 35 -9.49 3.70 -4.39
CA LEU A 35 -9.64 4.99 -3.70
C LEU A 35 -8.93 6.11 -4.46
N CYS A 36 -7.63 5.94 -4.74
CA CYS A 36 -6.77 7.00 -5.26
C CYS A 36 -7.14 7.46 -6.68
N THR A 37 -7.76 6.59 -7.49
CA THR A 37 -8.25 6.97 -8.82
C THR A 37 -9.69 7.47 -8.79
N SER A 38 -10.43 7.21 -7.72
CA SER A 38 -11.85 7.59 -7.61
C SER A 38 -12.07 8.91 -6.87
N VAL A 39 -11.18 9.25 -5.94
CA VAL A 39 -11.29 10.45 -5.12
C VAL A 39 -10.00 11.25 -5.24
N GLN A 40 -10.08 12.41 -5.89
CA GLN A 40 -8.95 13.31 -6.04
C GLN A 40 -8.48 13.81 -4.67
N GLY A 41 -7.18 13.69 -4.40
CA GLY A 41 -6.57 14.13 -3.15
C GLY A 41 -6.82 13.23 -1.95
N ALA A 42 -7.40 12.04 -2.13
CA ALA A 42 -7.55 11.07 -1.04
C ALA A 42 -6.29 10.26 -0.73
N CYS A 43 -5.27 10.33 -1.60
CA CYS A 43 -4.02 9.61 -1.45
C CYS A 43 -2.85 10.54 -1.68
N ASP A 44 -1.77 10.30 -0.92
CA ASP A 44 -0.50 10.99 -1.10
C ASP A 44 0.34 10.27 -2.15
N TYR A 45 1.18 11.02 -2.86
CA TYR A 45 2.17 10.41 -3.74
C TYR A 45 3.35 9.88 -2.93
N THR A 46 3.90 8.74 -3.34
CA THR A 46 5.10 8.19 -2.74
C THR A 46 5.92 7.42 -3.78
N GLY A 47 7.14 7.04 -3.40
CA GLY A 47 8.07 6.35 -4.28
C GLY A 47 7.67 4.93 -4.64
N PRO A 48 8.48 4.26 -5.48
CA PRO A 48 8.18 2.91 -5.99
C PRO A 48 8.13 1.84 -4.89
N ASN A 49 8.69 2.14 -3.72
CA ASN A 49 8.71 1.25 -2.56
C ASN A 49 7.52 1.47 -1.61
N ALA A 50 6.43 2.10 -2.09
CA ALA A 50 5.19 2.33 -1.36
C ALA A 50 4.70 1.07 -0.60
N PRO A 51 4.37 1.16 0.70
CA PRO A 51 3.82 0.04 1.45
C PRO A 51 2.60 -0.56 0.76
N VAL A 52 2.55 -1.89 0.67
CA VAL A 52 1.43 -2.61 0.05
C VAL A 52 0.44 -3.01 1.13
N LEU A 53 -0.83 -2.60 0.97
CA LEU A 53 -1.92 -2.92 1.90
C LEU A 53 -2.88 -3.96 1.33
N ARG A 54 -3.38 -3.74 0.10
CA ARG A 54 -4.36 -4.59 -0.58
C ARG A 54 -5.59 -4.92 0.28
N ALA A 55 -6.24 -3.89 0.82
CA ALA A 55 -7.41 -4.03 1.68
C ALA A 55 -8.56 -3.14 1.24
N ASP A 56 -9.78 -3.55 1.59
CA ASP A 56 -10.95 -2.68 1.50
C ASP A 56 -10.93 -1.70 2.69
N VAL A 57 -11.30 -0.46 2.43
CA VAL A 57 -11.38 0.63 3.42
C VAL A 57 -12.72 1.33 3.37
N CYS A 58 -13.10 1.96 4.46
CA CYS A 58 -14.21 2.90 4.55
C CYS A 58 -13.66 4.32 4.54
N TYR A 59 -13.96 5.08 3.50
CA TYR A 59 -13.49 6.45 3.32
C TYR A 59 -14.59 7.46 3.65
N ASN A 60 -14.26 8.45 4.48
CA ASN A 60 -15.12 9.57 4.81
C ASN A 60 -14.66 10.83 4.07
N ALA A 61 -15.40 11.24 3.03
CA ALA A 61 -15.05 12.41 2.23
C ALA A 61 -15.14 13.74 3.00
N ALA A 62 -15.88 13.80 4.11
CA ALA A 62 -16.00 15.01 4.91
C ALA A 62 -14.77 15.24 5.81
N SER A 63 -14.13 14.17 6.28
CA SER A 63 -12.92 14.25 7.11
C SER A 63 -11.63 13.91 6.36
N GLY A 64 -11.71 13.31 5.17
CA GLY A 64 -10.57 12.79 4.43
C GLY A 64 -9.96 11.53 5.04
N VAL A 65 -10.64 10.88 5.99
CA VAL A 65 -10.10 9.74 6.75
C VAL A 65 -10.55 8.42 6.13
N SER A 66 -9.59 7.50 5.98
CA SER A 66 -9.82 6.08 5.63
C SER A 66 -9.60 5.19 6.85
N THR A 67 -10.47 4.20 7.06
CA THR A 67 -10.27 3.14 8.05
C THR A 67 -10.37 1.77 7.41
N LEU A 68 -9.70 0.74 7.96
CA LEU A 68 -9.84 -0.63 7.48
C LEU A 68 -11.30 -1.06 7.57
N LYS A 69 -11.80 -1.60 6.47
CA LYS A 69 -13.15 -2.14 6.44
C LYS A 69 -13.17 -3.48 7.21
N GLY A 70 -13.92 -3.52 8.29
CA GLY A 70 -14.26 -4.77 8.98
C GLY A 70 -15.25 -5.64 8.18
N SER A 71 -15.81 -6.65 8.84
CA SER A 71 -16.82 -7.54 8.22
C SER A 71 -18.17 -6.86 7.95
N GLY A 72 -18.48 -5.76 8.63
CA GLY A 72 -19.70 -4.98 8.45
C GLY A 72 -19.65 -4.00 7.28
N ALA A 73 -20.79 -3.44 6.89
CA ALA A 73 -20.83 -2.33 5.93
C ALA A 73 -20.17 -1.06 6.51
N CYS A 74 -19.66 -0.18 5.63
CA CYS A 74 -19.20 1.15 6.07
C CYS A 74 -20.38 1.95 6.64
N THR A 75 -20.12 2.74 7.68
CA THR A 75 -21.18 3.41 8.44
C THR A 75 -21.02 4.93 8.40
N GLY A 76 -22.01 5.69 8.84
CA GLY A 76 -21.83 7.14 9.03
C GLY A 76 -21.53 7.95 7.76
N GLY A 77 -22.02 7.51 6.59
CA GLY A 77 -21.80 8.21 5.32
C GLY A 77 -20.47 7.90 4.64
N GLU A 78 -19.71 6.94 5.17
CA GLU A 78 -18.50 6.43 4.54
C GLU A 78 -18.81 5.63 3.27
N THR A 79 -17.90 5.71 2.30
CA THR A 79 -17.98 4.95 1.05
C THR A 79 -16.89 3.88 1.01
N PRO A 80 -17.21 2.63 0.66
CA PRO A 80 -16.21 1.59 0.57
C PRO A 80 -15.35 1.76 -0.69
N TYR A 81 -14.04 1.64 -0.52
CA TYR A 81 -13.05 1.63 -1.60
C TYR A 81 -12.02 0.54 -1.38
N TYR A 82 -11.27 0.22 -2.42
CA TYR A 82 -10.08 -0.61 -2.35
C TYR A 82 -8.82 0.24 -2.33
N VAL A 83 -7.86 -0.14 -1.49
CA VAL A 83 -6.53 0.47 -1.40
C VAL A 83 -5.47 -0.58 -1.67
N GLU A 84 -4.71 -0.38 -2.74
CA GLU A 84 -3.59 -1.26 -3.10
C GLU A 84 -2.34 -0.93 -2.29
N HIS A 85 -1.93 0.34 -2.29
CA HIS A 85 -0.80 0.85 -1.53
C HIS A 85 -1.27 1.72 -0.36
N GLY A 86 -0.78 1.41 0.84
CA GLY A 86 -1.17 2.07 2.07
C GLY A 86 -0.55 1.41 3.29
N GLU A 87 -0.72 2.05 4.44
CA GLU A 87 -0.32 1.48 5.72
C GLU A 87 -1.28 1.92 6.84
N VAL A 88 -1.34 1.11 7.91
CA VAL A 88 -2.13 1.45 9.08
C VAL A 88 -1.33 2.40 9.95
N ILE A 89 -1.75 3.67 9.99
CA ILE A 89 -1.08 4.73 10.77
C ILE A 89 -1.61 4.83 12.20
N ASP A 90 -2.84 4.39 12.45
CA ASP A 90 -3.40 4.26 13.81
C ASP A 90 -4.07 2.90 13.96
N PRO A 91 -3.39 1.92 14.60
CA PRO A 91 -3.94 0.59 14.83
C PRO A 91 -5.17 0.55 15.74
N MET A 92 -5.34 1.53 16.64
CA MET A 92 -6.47 1.54 17.58
C MET A 92 -7.78 1.92 16.88
N ASN A 93 -7.70 2.86 15.93
CA ASN A 93 -8.83 3.29 15.12
C ASN A 93 -8.85 2.63 13.73
N SER A 94 -7.89 1.75 13.45
CA SER A 94 -7.66 1.13 12.15
C SER A 94 -7.53 2.17 11.02
N GLN A 95 -6.95 3.33 11.30
CA GLN A 95 -6.79 4.40 10.32
C GLN A 95 -5.69 4.03 9.32
N VAL A 96 -5.95 4.32 8.04
CA VAL A 96 -5.08 3.98 6.92
C VAL A 96 -4.63 5.24 6.20
N ALA A 97 -3.31 5.39 6.01
CA ALA A 97 -2.77 6.27 4.98
C ALA A 97 -2.75 5.50 3.65
N SER A 98 -3.17 6.16 2.57
CA SER A 98 -3.28 5.55 1.24
C SER A 98 -2.38 6.28 0.27
N TYR A 99 -1.75 5.53 -0.64
CA TYR A 99 -0.70 6.07 -1.49
C TYR A 99 -0.94 5.82 -2.97
N VAL A 100 -0.46 6.76 -3.79
CA VAL A 100 -0.18 6.54 -5.21
C VAL A 100 1.31 6.26 -5.34
N ALA A 101 1.66 5.01 -5.62
CA ALA A 101 3.04 4.61 -5.90
C ALA A 101 3.42 5.13 -7.30
N LEU A 102 4.50 5.92 -7.37
CA LEU A 102 5.03 6.45 -8.62
C LEU A 102 6.35 5.76 -8.97
N ASN A 103 6.67 5.78 -10.27
CA ASN A 103 7.98 5.35 -10.74
C ASN A 103 9.06 6.33 -10.27
N ASP A 104 10.26 5.84 -10.04
CA ASP A 104 11.42 6.68 -9.74
C ASP A 104 11.81 7.51 -10.98
N ALA A 105 12.01 8.81 -10.79
CA ALA A 105 12.36 9.73 -11.85
C ALA A 105 13.70 9.37 -12.52
N CYS A 106 14.66 8.82 -11.76
CA CYS A 106 15.99 8.48 -12.24
C CYS A 106 15.97 7.19 -13.06
N ASP A 107 15.18 6.20 -12.63
CA ASP A 107 14.92 5.00 -13.42
C ASP A 107 14.28 5.33 -14.78
N GLN A 108 13.52 6.43 -14.85
CA GLN A 108 12.95 6.95 -16.10
C GLN A 108 13.91 7.87 -16.89
N GLY A 109 15.11 8.13 -16.37
CA GLY A 109 16.12 8.96 -17.03
C GLY A 109 15.95 10.47 -16.86
N TYR A 110 15.13 10.93 -15.91
CA TYR A 110 14.92 12.36 -15.61
C TYR A 110 15.95 12.93 -14.62
N CYS A 111 16.91 12.14 -14.15
CA CYS A 111 17.91 12.56 -13.17
C CYS A 111 19.29 12.77 -13.75
N SER A 112 20.02 13.68 -13.12
CA SER A 112 21.47 13.80 -13.17
C SER A 112 22.07 13.37 -11.83
N ALA A 113 23.36 13.03 -11.80
CA ALA A 113 24.05 12.80 -10.54
C ALA A 113 24.15 14.12 -9.75
N GLY A 114 23.21 14.36 -8.84
CA GLY A 114 23.20 15.49 -7.93
C GLY A 114 23.59 15.08 -6.51
N SER A 115 23.60 16.04 -5.58
CA SER A 115 23.88 15.75 -4.16
C SER A 115 22.62 15.27 -3.44
N SER A 116 22.72 14.18 -2.67
CA SER A 116 21.67 13.51 -1.88
C SER A 116 21.16 14.29 -0.65
N ASN A 117 20.92 15.59 -0.82
CA ASN A 117 20.45 16.49 0.24
C ASN A 117 19.06 17.08 -0.06
N GLY A 118 18.29 16.44 -0.94
CA GLY A 118 17.03 16.98 -1.44
C GLY A 118 15.85 16.68 -0.53
N VAL A 119 14.64 16.93 -1.03
CA VAL A 119 13.39 16.49 -0.41
C VAL A 119 12.65 15.53 -1.35
N GLU A 120 11.92 14.59 -0.76
CA GLU A 120 11.08 13.66 -1.51
C GLU A 120 9.88 14.41 -2.11
N GLU A 121 9.71 14.34 -3.43
CA GLU A 121 8.66 15.06 -4.14
C GLU A 121 8.07 14.31 -5.34
N ALA A 122 6.80 14.61 -5.62
CA ALA A 122 6.16 14.21 -6.87
C ALA A 122 6.40 15.29 -7.93
N LEU A 123 6.84 14.88 -9.12
CA LEU A 123 7.14 15.77 -10.23
C LEU A 123 6.24 15.49 -11.42
N CYS A 124 5.88 16.52 -12.16
CA CYS A 124 5.27 16.43 -13.49
C CYS A 124 6.36 16.68 -14.54
N CYS A 125 6.69 15.65 -15.32
CA CYS A 125 7.73 15.68 -16.35
C CYS A 125 7.14 15.56 -17.75
N ASP A 126 7.55 16.42 -18.67
CA ASP A 126 7.18 16.33 -20.09
C ASP A 126 8.07 15.36 -20.88
N GLY A 127 7.69 15.08 -22.13
CA GLY A 127 8.45 14.19 -23.01
C GLY A 127 9.81 14.74 -23.48
N ASP A 128 10.11 16.01 -23.19
CA ASP A 128 11.40 16.65 -23.46
C ASP A 128 12.33 16.58 -22.24
N GLY A 129 11.87 16.01 -21.12
CA GLY A 129 12.64 15.85 -19.88
C GLY A 129 12.57 17.05 -18.92
N ASN A 130 11.68 18.01 -19.16
CA ASN A 130 11.49 19.13 -18.23
C ASN A 130 10.54 18.71 -17.11
N CYS A 131 11.04 18.71 -15.88
CA CYS A 131 10.28 18.36 -14.68
C CYS A 131 9.99 19.58 -13.82
N THR A 132 8.78 19.64 -13.27
CA THR A 132 8.37 20.65 -12.28
C THR A 132 7.66 19.98 -11.12
N GLN A 133 7.69 20.61 -9.95
CA GLN A 133 6.98 20.09 -8.77
C GLN A 133 5.48 19.95 -9.06
N HIS A 134 4.91 18.79 -8.76
CA HIS A 134 3.49 18.54 -8.90
C HIS A 134 2.73 18.96 -7.64
N VAL A 135 2.17 20.17 -7.66
CA VAL A 135 1.38 20.74 -6.56
C VAL A 135 -0.13 20.51 -6.72
N GLY A 136 -0.51 19.31 -7.15
CA GLY A 136 -1.89 18.96 -7.52
C GLY A 136 -2.32 19.52 -8.88
N GLY A 137 -3.56 19.21 -9.28
CA GLY A 137 -4.10 19.61 -10.60
C GLY A 137 -3.72 18.64 -11.73
N THR A 138 -3.74 19.12 -12.97
CA THR A 138 -3.46 18.30 -14.16
C THR A 138 -1.98 18.32 -14.51
N CYS A 139 -1.40 17.15 -14.74
CA CYS A 139 -0.09 17.00 -15.38
C CYS A 139 -0.27 16.66 -16.86
N THR A 140 0.37 17.42 -17.75
CA THR A 140 0.33 17.15 -19.21
C THR A 140 1.24 15.98 -19.59
N GLY A 141 2.25 15.69 -18.78
CA GLY A 141 3.18 14.59 -18.96
C GLY A 141 3.00 13.47 -17.93
N GLU A 142 4.10 12.85 -17.52
CA GLU A 142 4.11 11.78 -16.53
C GLU A 142 4.35 12.34 -15.12
N ILE A 143 3.65 11.76 -14.13
CA ILE A 143 3.94 12.04 -12.72
C ILE A 143 4.92 10.97 -12.22
N VAL A 144 6.10 11.40 -11.76
CA VAL A 144 7.18 10.54 -11.24
C VAL A 144 7.60 10.98 -9.85
N PHE A 145 8.24 10.10 -9.09
CA PHE A 145 8.75 10.39 -7.76
C PHE A 145 10.25 10.68 -7.78
N CYS A 146 10.66 11.63 -6.96
CA CYS A 146 12.03 12.08 -6.82
C CYS A 146 12.40 12.08 -5.35
N ALA A 147 13.30 11.20 -4.92
CA ALA A 147 13.68 11.10 -3.50
C ALA A 147 14.50 12.32 -3.02
N ASP A 148 15.25 12.96 -3.93
CA ASP A 148 16.18 14.06 -3.65
C ASP A 148 15.98 15.23 -4.61
N TRP A 149 14.82 15.88 -4.56
CA TRP A 149 14.55 17.06 -5.37
C TRP A 149 15.22 18.31 -4.78
N THR A 150 15.98 19.05 -5.59
CA THR A 150 16.67 20.29 -5.18
C THR A 150 15.97 21.57 -5.65
N GLY A 151 14.77 21.46 -6.23
CA GLY A 151 14.03 22.56 -6.83
C GLY A 151 14.20 22.68 -8.34
N THR A 152 15.24 22.08 -8.91
CA THR A 152 15.51 22.07 -10.36
C THR A 152 15.97 20.74 -10.92
N GLU A 153 16.49 19.84 -10.08
CA GLU A 153 17.00 18.53 -10.51
C GLU A 153 16.70 17.44 -9.48
N CYS A 154 16.60 16.21 -9.98
CA CYS A 154 16.52 14.99 -9.19
C CYS A 154 17.87 14.30 -9.12
N SER A 155 18.18 13.74 -7.95
CA SER A 155 19.33 12.86 -7.73
C SER A 155 18.87 11.42 -7.48
N ASP A 156 19.74 10.45 -7.74
CA ASP A 156 19.46 9.01 -7.60
C ASP A 156 19.46 8.50 -6.16
N GLY A 157 19.69 9.38 -5.17
CA GLY A 157 19.65 9.04 -3.74
C GLY A 157 20.65 7.98 -3.29
N SER A 158 21.61 7.61 -4.15
CA SER A 158 22.67 6.66 -3.86
C SER A 158 23.67 7.25 -2.87
N ASN A 159 23.42 7.12 -1.56
CA ASN A 159 24.41 7.38 -0.51
C ASN A 159 25.44 6.24 -0.38
#